data_AF-A0AB36J810-F1
#
_entry.id   AF-A0AB36J810-F1
#
_cell.length_a   1.000
_cell.length_b   1.000
_cell.length_c   1.000
_cell.angle_alpha   90.00
_cell.angle_beta   90.00
_cell.angle_gamma   90.00
#
_symmetry.space_group_name_H-M   'P 1'
#
loop_
_entity.id
_entity.type
_entity.pdbx_description
1 polymer ?
#
loop_
_entity_poly.entity_id
_entity_poly.type
_entity_poly.pdbx_seq_one_letter_code
_entity_poly.pdbx_strand_id
1 'polypeptide(L)'
;MKNKNIKILLLIIATVLLTLNLFQFNNNVSHNRFMDRLDLNLTSELDGLRVELERSSTPSILAVEQASKIAALSTYSTLGFDYGYTLETRIHDKYVQNEPFKEMDQIQALLLALLKDPANLELQQRLDLLLVK
;
A
#
# COMPACT_ATOMS: atom_id res chain seq x y z
N MET A 1 -5.74 16.48 -57.77
CA MET A 1 -6.57 15.81 -56.74
C MET A 1 -5.78 14.89 -55.80
N LYS A 2 -4.81 14.07 -56.27
CA LYS A 2 -4.00 13.16 -55.42
C LYS A 2 -3.33 13.84 -54.19
N ASN A 3 -2.67 14.98 -54.35
CA ASN A 3 -2.01 15.68 -53.23
C ASN A 3 -2.98 16.24 -52.16
N LYS A 4 -4.21 16.60 -52.54
CA LYS A 4 -5.22 17.07 -51.58
C LYS A 4 -5.69 15.91 -50.70
N ASN A 5 -5.89 14.74 -51.29
CA ASN A 5 -6.29 13.52 -50.56
C ASN A 5 -5.19 13.03 -49.61
N ILE A 6 -3.91 13.12 -50.02
CA ILE A 6 -2.77 12.76 -49.16
C ILE A 6 -2.67 13.72 -47.95
N LYS A 7 -2.82 15.04 -48.16
CA LYS A 7 -2.81 16.02 -47.07
C LYS A 7 -3.95 15.79 -46.07
N ILE A 8 -5.15 15.47 -46.56
CA ILE A 8 -6.31 15.14 -45.71
C ILE A 8 -6.04 13.86 -44.91
N LEU A 9 -5.49 12.82 -45.55
CA LEU A 9 -5.14 11.57 -44.87
C LEU A 9 -4.11 11.78 -43.77
N LEU A 10 -3.06 12.56 -44.04
CA LEU A 10 -2.05 12.92 -43.04
C LEU A 10 -2.64 13.71 -41.86
N LEU A 11 -3.58 14.62 -42.13
CA LEU A 11 -4.28 15.36 -41.08
C LEU A 11 -5.10 14.41 -40.20
N ILE A 12 -5.83 13.47 -40.79
CA ILE A 12 -6.62 12.47 -40.04
C ILE A 12 -5.69 11.63 -39.16
N ILE A 13 -4.58 11.13 -39.70
CA ILE A 13 -3.60 10.35 -38.92
C ILE A 13 -3.04 11.17 -37.76
N ALA A 14 -2.65 12.42 -38.00
CA ALA A 14 -2.15 13.31 -36.95
C ALA A 14 -3.19 13.56 -35.84
N THR A 15 -4.46 13.78 -36.20
CA THR A 15 -5.54 13.96 -35.24
C THR A 15 -5.81 12.69 -34.42
N VAL A 16 -5.75 11.51 -35.06
CA VAL A 16 -5.90 10.22 -34.36
C VAL A 16 -4.75 10.01 -33.38
N LEU A 17 -3.50 10.22 -33.82
CA LEU A 17 -2.33 10.11 -32.95
C LEU A 17 -2.37 11.10 -31.78
N LEU A 18 -2.81 12.33 -32.01
CA LEU A 18 -3.00 13.32 -30.96
C LEU A 18 -4.06 12.86 -29.95
N THR A 19 -5.21 12.39 -30.43
CA THR A 19 -6.30 11.90 -29.56
C THR A 19 -5.84 10.70 -28.73
N LEU A 20 -5.12 9.75 -29.32
CA LEU A 20 -4.57 8.59 -28.59
C LEU A 20 -3.55 8.99 -27.54
N ASN A 21 -2.64 9.91 -27.85
CA ASN A 21 -1.66 10.43 -26.89
C ASN A 21 -2.35 11.14 -25.71
N LEU A 22 -3.36 11.97 -25.98
CA LEU A 22 -4.12 12.65 -24.93
C LEU A 22 -4.89 11.65 -24.03
N PHE A 23 -5.48 10.62 -24.64
CA PHE A 23 -6.17 9.56 -23.90
C PHE A 23 -5.22 8.77 -22.99
N GLN A 24 -4.05 8.38 -23.51
CA GLN A 24 -3.01 7.70 -22.73
C GLN A 24 -2.50 8.59 -21.60
N PHE A 25 -2.24 9.87 -21.86
CA PHE A 25 -1.82 10.82 -20.84
C PHE A 25 -2.84 10.92 -19.71
N ASN A 26 -4.13 11.05 -20.04
CA ASN A 26 -5.18 11.13 -19.03
C ASN A 26 -5.29 9.86 -18.19
N ASN A 27 -5.17 8.68 -18.80
CA ASN A 27 -5.18 7.41 -18.08
C ASN A 27 -3.99 7.28 -17.14
N ASN A 28 -2.78 7.67 -17.58
CA ASN A 28 -1.59 7.64 -16.74
C ASN A 28 -1.73 8.59 -15.54
N VAL A 29 -2.23 9.81 -15.74
CA VAL A 29 -2.49 10.75 -14.64
C VAL A 29 -3.51 10.20 -13.65
N SER A 30 -4.60 9.61 -14.15
CA SER A 30 -5.64 9.00 -13.30
C SER A 30 -5.08 7.82 -12.50
N HIS A 31 -4.31 6.96 -13.15
CA HIS A 31 -3.66 5.80 -12.53
C HIS A 31 -2.68 6.23 -11.44
N ASN A 32 -1.80 7.20 -11.72
CA ASN A 32 -0.84 7.69 -10.72
C ASN A 32 -1.56 8.27 -9.50
N ARG A 33 -2.61 9.08 -9.69
CA ARG A 33 -3.42 9.60 -8.57
C ARG A 33 -4.14 8.51 -7.78
N PHE A 34 -4.48 7.40 -8.42
CA PHE A 34 -5.05 6.24 -7.73
C PHE A 34 -3.99 5.53 -6.90
N MET A 35 -2.80 5.30 -7.46
CA MET A 35 -1.67 4.71 -6.75
C MET A 35 -1.21 5.57 -5.57
N ASP A 36 -1.06 6.89 -5.76
CA ASP A 36 -0.72 7.83 -4.68
C ASP A 36 -1.70 7.75 -3.51
N ARG A 37 -3.00 7.57 -3.81
CA ARG A 37 -4.04 7.41 -2.77
C ARG A 37 -3.97 6.06 -2.08
N LEU A 38 -3.69 4.98 -2.82
CA LEU A 38 -3.48 3.66 -2.22
C LEU A 38 -2.29 3.68 -1.26
N ASP A 39 -1.18 4.29 -1.68
CA ASP A 39 0.06 4.37 -0.91
C ASP A 39 -0.11 5.24 0.34
N LEU A 40 -0.81 6.37 0.21
CA LEU A 40 -1.17 7.21 1.34
C LEU A 40 -2.09 6.47 2.33
N ASN A 41 -3.09 5.74 1.82
CA ASN A 41 -3.97 4.95 2.67
C ASN A 41 -3.20 3.84 3.39
N LEU A 42 -2.31 3.11 2.70
CA LEU A 42 -1.49 2.06 3.33
C LEU A 42 -0.65 2.64 4.47
N THR A 43 0.02 3.77 4.23
CA THR A 43 0.82 4.46 5.24
C THR A 43 -0.05 4.91 6.43
N SER A 44 -1.25 5.43 6.15
CA SER A 44 -2.20 5.83 7.19
C SER A 44 -2.69 4.65 8.02
N GLU A 45 -2.97 3.49 7.41
CA GLU A 45 -3.42 2.31 8.14
C GLU A 45 -2.29 1.68 8.96
N LEU A 46 -1.04 1.72 8.47
CA LEU A 46 0.14 1.33 9.25
C LEU A 46 0.33 2.19 10.51
N ASP A 47 0.17 3.52 10.42
CA ASP A 47 0.23 4.39 11.60
C ASP A 47 -0.99 4.17 12.50
N GLY A 48 -2.17 3.94 11.92
CA GLY A 48 -3.38 3.57 12.66
C GLY A 48 -3.17 2.29 13.47
N LEU A 49 -2.58 1.26 12.89
CA LEU A 49 -2.23 0.04 13.60
C LEU A 49 -1.26 0.32 14.76
N ARG A 50 -0.20 1.12 14.53
CA ARG A 50 0.74 1.51 15.58
C ARG A 50 0.02 2.16 16.76
N VAL A 51 -0.91 3.08 16.50
CA VAL A 51 -1.71 3.77 17.53
C VAL A 51 -2.63 2.80 18.28
N GLU A 52 -3.27 1.85 17.60
CA GLU A 52 -4.10 0.86 18.27
C GLU A 52 -3.29 -0.06 19.18
N LEU A 53 -2.07 -0.43 18.76
CA LEU A 53 -1.14 -1.21 19.57
C LEU A 53 -0.55 -0.43 20.76
N GLU A 54 -0.55 0.91 20.72
CA GLU A 54 -0.13 1.75 21.86
C GLU A 54 -1.08 1.65 23.06
N ARG A 55 -2.36 1.35 22.80
CA ARG A 55 -3.40 1.34 23.84
C ARG A 55 -3.33 0.11 24.74
N SER A 56 -2.79 -1.00 24.25
CA SER A 56 -2.75 -2.27 24.97
C SER A 56 -1.72 -3.21 24.36
N SER A 57 -0.98 -3.93 25.20
CA SER A 57 -0.08 -5.00 24.76
C SER A 57 -0.84 -6.16 24.12
N THR A 58 -2.08 -6.42 24.52
CA THR A 58 -2.95 -7.41 23.88
C THR A 58 -3.70 -6.73 22.73
N PRO A 59 -3.59 -7.23 21.48
CA PRO A 59 -4.25 -6.62 20.33
C PRO A 59 -5.77 -6.59 20.52
N SER A 60 -6.39 -5.50 20.11
CA SER A 60 -7.84 -5.34 20.10
C SER A 60 -8.43 -5.77 18.76
N ILE A 61 -9.77 -5.88 18.68
CA ILE A 61 -10.45 -6.09 17.40
C ILE A 61 -10.14 -4.97 16.39
N LEU A 62 -9.93 -3.73 16.86
CA LEU A 62 -9.55 -2.61 16.01
C LEU A 62 -8.15 -2.80 15.42
N ALA A 63 -7.20 -3.32 16.20
CA ALA A 63 -5.87 -3.66 15.69
C ALA A 63 -5.94 -4.74 14.59
N VAL A 64 -6.82 -5.73 14.74
CA VAL A 64 -7.09 -6.74 13.70
C VAL A 64 -7.68 -6.10 12.45
N GLU A 65 -8.69 -5.24 12.60
CA GLU A 65 -9.31 -4.53 11.46
C GLU A 65 -8.29 -3.69 10.68
N GLN A 66 -7.40 -2.98 11.39
CA GLN A 66 -6.32 -2.22 10.74
C GLN A 66 -5.35 -3.13 10.00
N ALA A 67 -4.96 -4.26 10.61
CA ALA A 67 -4.08 -5.22 9.97
C ALA A 67 -4.70 -5.84 8.70
N SER A 68 -5.99 -6.15 8.70
CA SER A 68 -6.70 -6.64 7.50
C SER A 68 -6.76 -5.58 6.39
N LYS A 69 -6.96 -4.30 6.73
CA LYS A 69 -6.89 -3.21 5.73
C LYS A 69 -5.49 -3.07 5.16
N ILE A 70 -4.46 -3.14 6.00
CA ILE A 70 -3.06 -3.14 5.56
C ILE A 70 -2.83 -4.26 4.57
N ALA A 71 -3.22 -5.51 4.88
CA ALA A 71 -3.08 -6.64 3.97
C ALA A 71 -3.74 -6.41 2.60
N ALA A 72 -4.98 -5.90 2.62
CA ALA A 72 -5.71 -5.59 1.39
C ALA A 72 -5.03 -4.50 0.55
N LEU A 73 -4.57 -3.41 1.18
CA LEU A 73 -3.91 -2.29 0.51
C LEU A 73 -2.52 -2.67 -0.02
N SER A 74 -1.77 -3.46 0.75
CA SER A 74 -0.41 -3.90 0.42
C SER A 74 -0.35 -4.65 -0.92
N THR A 75 -1.41 -5.40 -1.25
CA THR A 75 -1.51 -6.15 -2.50
C THR A 75 -1.47 -5.26 -3.75
N TYR A 76 -1.94 -4.01 -3.64
CA TYR A 76 -2.10 -3.09 -4.77
C TYR A 76 -1.21 -1.85 -4.67
N SER A 77 -0.56 -1.64 -3.52
CA SER A 77 0.32 -0.50 -3.27
C SER A 77 1.60 -0.59 -4.09
N THR A 78 2.17 0.57 -4.43
CA THR A 78 3.48 0.65 -5.08
C THR A 78 4.65 0.70 -4.08
N LEU A 79 4.36 0.76 -2.77
CA LEU A 79 5.34 0.92 -1.70
C LEU A 79 6.12 -0.37 -1.35
N GLY A 80 5.74 -1.53 -1.90
CA GLY A 80 6.46 -2.78 -1.70
C GLY A 80 6.36 -3.37 -0.28
N PHE A 81 5.25 -3.14 0.43
CA PHE A 81 5.02 -3.74 1.75
C PHE A 81 4.46 -5.17 1.65
N ASP A 82 5.28 -6.10 1.17
CA ASP A 82 4.87 -7.49 0.91
C ASP A 82 4.49 -8.29 2.18
N TYR A 83 4.75 -7.72 3.36
CA TYR A 83 4.46 -8.33 4.67
C TYR A 83 2.99 -8.17 5.13
N GLY A 84 2.15 -7.45 4.41
CA GLY A 84 0.78 -7.12 4.85
C GLY A 84 -0.07 -8.30 5.33
N TYR A 85 -0.14 -9.39 4.56
CA TYR A 85 -0.90 -10.59 4.94
C TYR A 85 -0.31 -11.33 6.14
N THR A 86 1.02 -11.39 6.22
CA THR A 86 1.67 -12.04 7.35
C THR A 86 1.45 -11.24 8.62
N LEU A 87 1.57 -9.91 8.57
CA LEU A 87 1.25 -9.00 9.67
C LEU A 87 -0.18 -9.23 10.20
N GLU A 88 -1.17 -9.24 9.31
CA GLU A 88 -2.57 -9.55 9.66
C GLU A 88 -2.67 -10.87 10.41
N THR A 89 -2.11 -11.93 9.84
CA THR A 89 -2.18 -13.28 10.42
C THR A 89 -1.61 -13.29 11.84
N ARG A 90 -0.43 -12.68 12.06
CA ARG A 90 0.21 -12.64 13.39
C ARG A 90 -0.63 -11.89 14.41
N ILE A 91 -1.18 -10.73 14.04
CA ILE A 91 -2.00 -9.93 14.94
C ILE A 91 -3.31 -10.64 15.26
N HIS A 92 -3.95 -11.23 14.26
CA HIS A 92 -5.16 -12.01 14.43
C HIS A 92 -4.94 -13.21 15.36
N ASP A 93 -3.84 -13.95 15.19
CA ASP A 93 -3.51 -15.10 16.04
C ASP A 93 -3.35 -14.69 17.51
N LYS A 94 -2.61 -13.61 17.78
CA LYS A 94 -2.43 -13.06 19.13
C LYS A 94 -3.75 -12.59 19.74
N TYR A 95 -4.63 -11.98 18.94
CA TYR A 95 -5.97 -11.59 19.37
C TYR A 95 -6.83 -12.80 19.76
N VAL A 96 -6.90 -13.83 18.90
CA VAL A 96 -7.70 -15.04 19.17
C VAL A 96 -7.20 -15.78 20.41
N GLN A 97 -5.89 -15.82 20.62
CA GLN A 97 -5.27 -16.45 21.78
C GLN A 97 -5.32 -15.57 23.04
N ASN A 98 -5.77 -14.31 22.91
CA ASN A 98 -5.76 -13.30 23.96
C ASN A 98 -4.36 -13.12 24.59
N GLU A 99 -3.32 -13.21 23.75
CA GLU A 99 -1.93 -13.10 24.16
C GLU A 99 -1.39 -11.67 23.97
N PRO A 100 -0.70 -11.11 24.97
CA PRO A 100 -0.02 -9.85 24.80
C PRO A 100 1.25 -9.99 23.94
N PHE A 101 1.58 -8.95 23.18
CA PHE A 101 2.90 -8.79 22.60
C PHE A 101 3.92 -8.48 23.70
N LYS A 102 5.04 -9.23 23.70
CA LYS A 102 6.09 -9.11 24.72
C LYS A 102 6.98 -7.88 24.54
N GLU A 103 7.28 -7.52 23.29
CA GLU A 103 8.22 -6.45 22.93
C GLU A 103 7.50 -5.27 22.24
N MET A 104 6.42 -4.78 22.86
CA MET A 104 5.50 -3.79 22.26
C MET A 104 6.21 -2.50 21.80
N ASP A 105 7.09 -1.94 22.62
CA ASP A 105 7.82 -0.71 22.26
C ASP A 105 8.67 -0.88 20.99
N GLN A 106 9.28 -2.06 20.83
CA GLN A 106 10.07 -2.38 19.64
C GLN A 106 9.18 -2.61 18.42
N ILE A 107 8.02 -3.25 18.59
CA ILE A 107 7.02 -3.41 17.52
C ILE A 107 6.57 -2.04 17.02
N GLN A 108 6.23 -1.12 17.91
CA GLN A 108 5.82 0.23 17.52
C GLN A 108 6.95 1.01 16.82
N ALA A 109 8.18 0.89 17.31
CA ALA A 109 9.34 1.52 16.68
C ALA A 109 9.59 0.98 15.26
N LEU A 110 9.43 -0.33 15.05
CA LEU A 110 9.56 -0.95 13.73
C LEU A 110 8.43 -0.52 12.79
N LEU A 111 7.18 -0.46 13.27
CA LEU A 111 6.07 0.07 12.48
C LEU A 111 6.34 1.51 12.05
N LEU A 112 6.83 2.37 12.97
CA LEU A 112 7.20 3.75 12.66
C LEU A 112 8.34 3.85 11.63
N ALA A 113 9.32 2.94 11.68
CA ALA A 113 10.38 2.88 10.69
C ALA A 113 9.86 2.44 9.31
N LEU A 114 8.96 1.46 9.29
CA LEU A 114 8.29 0.97 8.07
C LEU A 114 7.37 2.02 7.44
N LEU A 115 6.85 3.01 8.18
CA LEU A 115 6.16 4.15 7.57
C LEU A 115 7.05 4.99 6.65
N LYS A 116 8.37 4.98 6.89
CA LYS A 116 9.34 5.75 6.09
C LYS A 116 9.91 4.92 4.93
N ASP A 117 10.05 3.62 5.15
CA ASP A 117 10.60 2.68 4.17
C ASP A 117 9.84 1.35 4.23
N PRO A 118 8.62 1.29 3.65
CA PRO A 118 7.78 0.08 3.71
C PRO A 118 8.42 -1.11 3.01
N ALA A 119 9.23 -0.89 1.96
CA ALA A 119 9.90 -1.95 1.20
C ALA A 119 11.09 -2.58 1.95
N ASN A 120 11.42 -2.12 3.15
CA ASN A 120 12.58 -2.58 3.89
C ASN A 120 12.38 -4.00 4.44
N LEU A 121 12.91 -5.00 3.73
CA LEU A 121 12.78 -6.41 4.09
C LEU A 121 13.39 -6.74 5.46
N GLU A 122 14.48 -6.07 5.86
CA GLU A 122 15.10 -6.32 7.17
C GLU A 122 14.16 -5.86 8.31
N LEU A 123 13.55 -4.69 8.17
CA LEU A 123 12.58 -4.19 9.14
C LEU A 123 11.33 -5.07 9.21
N GLN A 124 10.80 -5.52 8.06
CA GLN A 124 9.66 -6.44 7.99
C GLN A 124 9.98 -7.78 8.69
N GLN A 125 11.14 -8.38 8.44
CA GLN A 125 11.56 -9.62 9.07
C GLN A 125 11.74 -9.48 10.58
N ARG A 126 12.35 -8.37 11.02
CA ARG A 126 12.50 -8.08 12.45
C ARG A 126 11.14 -7.92 13.13
N LEU A 127 10.18 -7.30 12.46
CA LEU A 127 8.83 -7.15 12.97
C LEU A 127 8.16 -8.53 13.14
N ASP A 128 8.26 -9.42 12.15
CA ASP A 128 7.71 -10.78 12.25
C ASP A 128 8.28 -11.55 13.43
N LEU A 129 9.60 -11.47 13.65
CA LEU A 129 10.25 -12.12 14.78
C LEU A 129 9.72 -11.64 16.13
N LEU A 130 9.35 -10.36 16.26
CA LEU A 130 8.79 -9.82 17.50
C LEU A 130 7.33 -10.22 17.70
N LEU A 131 6.56 -10.36 16.63
CA LEU A 131 5.14 -10.71 16.68
C LEU A 131 4.92 -12.20 16.99
N VAL A 132 5.88 -13.07 16.66
CA VAL A 132 5.83 -14.51 16.93
C VAL A 132 6.29 -14.89 18.34
N LYS A 133 7.11 -14.06 18.99
CA LYS A 133 7.63 -14.32 20.34
C LYS A 133 6.54 -14.30 21.42
#